data_AF-A0A6V8I7M4-F1
#
_entry.id   AF-A0A6V8I7M4-F1
#
_cell.length_a   1.000
_cell.length_b   1.000
_cell.length_c   1.000
_cell.angle_alpha   90.00
_cell.angle_beta   90.00
_cell.angle_gamma   90.00
#
_symmetry.space_group_name_H-M   'P 1'
#
loop_
_entity.id
_entity.type
_entity.pdbx_description
1 polymer ?
#
loop_
_entity_poly.entity_id
_entity_poly.type
_entity_poly.pdbx_seq_one_letter_code
_entity_poly.pdbx_strand_id
1 'polypeptide(L)'
;MPDFRTLLCFALIAGTALGGVALAPLAAATSADKPAAQPTVPAPVAEEGKPVAGSDAKTSDHTPTSEKPAPAGEAATPAASTQAGVPPAAQPDSAEAELARGAYLATAADCVACHTKPGGKPFAGGLKIATPMGEVVATNITPDPDHGIGRYTEADFENAVRHGVRKDGSYLYPVMPYVSYAGMTDQDVKALYAWFMHAVKPVAEAQEETNLSFPASIRPAMMAWNFVASKETPETGDSSTYDPLRRGRYLANALEHCGTCHTPRNFMLSEKQDHYLAGTSLGAWYAPNITSSKTGGIGNWSEDDLVAYLRTGHVAGRAQAAGPMAEAVEHSTSHLTDTDLHALAAFILKVAPMEDEADHTARDAFGKAVNEPDIRTKGPQRIDDLAEMDGPHIYDANCAACHGRDGAGTQDHYVPSLFANSTVGAGRPDNLIMTILKGVDRTAGKEHAFMPGFDGQSNVQRLSDAEIAALVNYVTATFGSGDHHVTPEQVKNLRGDSKPVNPPAKGQ
;
A
#
# COMPACT_ATOMS: atom_id res chain seq x y z
N MET A 1 -31.12 -18.62 44.26
CA MET A 1 -31.43 -18.34 42.85
C MET A 1 -30.17 -18.64 42.06
N PRO A 2 -30.06 -19.79 41.36
CA PRO A 2 -28.81 -20.18 40.73
C PRO A 2 -28.73 -19.80 39.24
N ASP A 3 -27.57 -19.25 38.94
CA ASP A 3 -26.71 -19.25 37.75
C ASP A 3 -27.19 -19.91 36.43
N PHE A 4 -27.08 -19.14 35.34
CA PHE A 4 -27.54 -19.42 33.97
C PHE A 4 -26.42 -20.00 33.08
N ARG A 5 -25.41 -20.66 33.66
CA ARG A 5 -24.21 -21.17 32.97
C ARG A 5 -24.25 -22.63 32.53
N THR A 6 -25.38 -23.33 32.64
CA THR A 6 -25.42 -24.80 32.42
C THR A 6 -26.35 -25.26 31.28
N LEU A 7 -26.86 -24.35 30.44
CA LEU A 7 -27.78 -24.68 29.35
C LEU A 7 -27.20 -24.40 27.96
N LEU A 8 -26.03 -24.95 27.64
CA LEU A 8 -25.60 -25.05 26.22
C LEU A 8 -24.54 -26.15 25.96
N CYS A 9 -24.57 -27.25 26.72
CA CYS A 9 -23.63 -28.38 26.54
C CYS A 9 -24.27 -29.72 26.13
N PHE A 10 -25.54 -29.74 25.69
CA PHE A 10 -26.22 -30.98 25.29
C PHE A 10 -26.96 -30.82 23.95
N ALA A 11 -26.21 -30.68 22.86
CA ALA A 11 -26.76 -30.85 21.51
C ALA A 11 -25.67 -31.19 20.48
N LEU A 12 -24.83 -32.19 20.77
CA LEU A 12 -23.99 -32.86 19.77
C LEU A 12 -23.51 -34.18 20.37
N ILE A 13 -24.13 -35.29 19.98
CA ILE A 13 -23.57 -36.66 19.83
C ILE A 13 -24.76 -37.61 19.59
N ALA A 14 -24.90 -38.05 18.34
CA ALA A 14 -25.53 -39.28 17.84
C ALA A 14 -25.92 -39.01 16.38
N GLY A 15 -25.42 -39.66 15.33
CA GLY A 15 -24.60 -40.84 15.17
C GLY A 15 -24.90 -41.36 13.76
N THR A 16 -23.91 -41.86 13.03
CA THR A 16 -23.99 -43.06 12.16
C THR A 16 -22.70 -43.20 11.36
N ALA A 17 -21.96 -44.25 11.70
CA ALA A 17 -20.92 -44.85 10.88
C ALA A 17 -21.54 -46.01 10.07
N LEU A 18 -21.10 -46.20 8.83
CA LEU A 18 -21.09 -47.43 8.02
C LEU A 18 -20.17 -47.11 6.81
N GLY A 19 -18.93 -47.62 6.75
CA GLY A 19 -18.52 -48.77 5.91
C GLY A 19 -18.55 -48.40 4.41
N GLY A 20 -17.50 -48.46 3.59
CA GLY A 20 -16.24 -49.18 3.55
C GLY A 20 -15.87 -49.35 2.06
N VAL A 21 -14.66 -49.84 1.79
CA VAL A 21 -14.10 -50.32 0.51
C VAL A 21 -13.21 -49.33 -0.25
N ALA A 22 -11.91 -49.57 -0.08
CA ALA A 22 -10.81 -49.15 -0.93
C ALA A 22 -10.73 -50.03 -2.20
N LEU A 23 -10.33 -49.45 -3.32
CA LEU A 23 -9.78 -50.15 -4.49
C LEU A 23 -8.86 -49.18 -5.25
N ALA A 24 -7.57 -49.54 -5.30
CA ALA A 24 -6.57 -48.98 -6.22
C ALA A 24 -6.39 -49.93 -7.41
N PRO A 25 -5.86 -49.43 -8.53
CA PRO A 25 -4.81 -50.13 -9.28
C PRO A 25 -3.63 -49.16 -9.56
N LEU A 26 -2.38 -49.49 -9.25
CA LEU A 26 -1.46 -50.36 -10.00
C LEU A 26 -1.17 -49.87 -11.44
N ALA A 27 -0.05 -49.18 -11.62
CA ALA A 27 0.70 -49.18 -12.88
C ALA A 27 2.20 -49.00 -12.59
N ALA A 28 2.97 -49.96 -13.06
CA ALA A 28 4.43 -50.02 -13.03
C ALA A 28 4.99 -49.65 -14.41
N ALA A 29 6.11 -48.92 -14.46
CA ALA A 29 7.09 -48.89 -15.55
C ALA A 29 8.33 -48.10 -15.05
N THR A 30 9.38 -48.78 -14.59
CA THR A 30 10.62 -49.13 -15.31
C THR A 30 11.53 -47.96 -15.66
N SER A 31 12.73 -48.08 -15.09
CA SER A 31 13.91 -47.22 -15.17
C SER A 31 14.61 -47.23 -16.53
N ALA A 32 15.36 -46.13 -16.76
CA ALA A 32 16.65 -46.03 -17.46
C ALA A 32 16.75 -46.50 -18.93
N ASP A 33 17.09 -45.57 -19.85
CA ASP A 33 18.49 -45.48 -20.27
C ASP A 33 18.81 -44.15 -20.98
N LYS A 34 20.05 -43.71 -20.79
CA LYS A 34 20.70 -42.56 -21.44
C LYS A 34 21.38 -43.08 -22.73
N PRO A 35 21.75 -42.21 -23.69
CA PRO A 35 23.16 -41.86 -23.71
C PRO A 35 23.45 -40.39 -24.05
N ALA A 36 24.63 -39.99 -23.61
CA ALA A 36 25.24 -38.70 -23.80
C ALA A 36 25.86 -38.54 -25.20
N ALA A 37 25.88 -37.30 -25.71
CA ALA A 37 26.97 -36.75 -26.50
C ALA A 37 26.95 -35.22 -26.42
N GLN A 38 27.92 -34.64 -25.70
CA GLN A 38 28.39 -33.26 -25.85
C GLN A 38 29.51 -33.23 -26.94
N PRO A 39 30.27 -32.15 -27.11
CA PRO A 39 29.94 -30.85 -27.71
C PRO A 39 30.83 -30.60 -28.95
N THR A 40 30.48 -29.68 -29.86
CA THR A 40 31.41 -29.26 -30.93
C THR A 40 31.37 -27.74 -31.17
N VAL A 41 32.42 -27.08 -30.68
CA VAL A 41 32.98 -25.76 -31.03
C VAL A 41 34.46 -25.85 -30.58
N PRO A 42 35.50 -25.17 -31.14
CA PRO A 42 35.54 -24.07 -32.13
C PRO A 42 36.53 -24.28 -33.29
N ALA A 43 36.55 -23.34 -34.25
CA ALA A 43 37.81 -22.76 -34.72
C ALA A 43 37.62 -21.38 -35.41
N PRO A 44 38.66 -20.50 -35.39
CA PRO A 44 38.56 -19.05 -35.58
C PRO A 44 39.34 -18.49 -36.79
N VAL A 45 39.07 -17.25 -37.20
CA VAL A 45 40.02 -16.31 -37.86
C VAL A 45 39.37 -14.91 -37.88
N ALA A 46 39.87 -13.89 -37.16
CA ALA A 46 41.03 -12.99 -37.39
C ALA A 46 40.65 -11.70 -38.16
N GLU A 47 40.66 -10.55 -37.45
CA GLU A 47 41.52 -9.35 -37.68
C GLU A 47 41.02 -8.43 -38.82
N GLU A 48 41.08 -7.09 -38.81
CA GLU A 48 41.85 -6.07 -38.07
C GLU A 48 41.20 -4.69 -38.36
N GLY A 49 41.34 -3.69 -37.47
CA GLY A 49 40.93 -2.30 -37.77
C GLY A 49 40.94 -1.35 -36.56
N LYS A 50 42.10 -0.73 -36.31
CA LYS A 50 42.50 0.09 -35.15
C LYS A 50 41.85 1.50 -35.02
N PRO A 51 42.02 2.17 -33.84
CA PRO A 51 41.29 3.36 -33.38
C PRO A 51 42.06 4.68 -33.56
N VAL A 52 41.44 5.81 -33.17
CA VAL A 52 42.11 7.12 -33.00
C VAL A 52 41.78 7.70 -31.61
N ALA A 53 42.86 8.08 -30.92
CA ALA A 53 42.98 8.81 -29.64
C ALA A 53 42.27 10.19 -29.67
N GLY A 54 41.93 10.89 -28.59
CA GLY A 54 42.49 11.00 -27.24
C GLY A 54 42.98 12.45 -27.02
N SER A 55 42.61 13.09 -25.92
CA SER A 55 43.38 14.20 -25.35
C SER A 55 43.07 14.41 -23.87
N ASP A 56 44.16 14.39 -23.11
CA ASP A 56 44.34 14.55 -21.68
C ASP A 56 43.82 15.87 -21.07
N ALA A 57 43.61 15.91 -19.75
CA ALA A 57 44.51 16.65 -18.85
C ALA A 57 44.05 16.70 -17.37
N LYS A 58 44.99 16.26 -16.53
CA LYS A 58 45.43 16.85 -15.24
C LYS A 58 44.50 16.90 -14.02
N THR A 59 44.88 16.04 -13.07
CA THR A 59 44.80 16.21 -11.62
C THR A 59 45.74 17.31 -11.11
N SER A 60 45.35 17.98 -10.02
CA SER A 60 46.29 18.62 -9.09
C SER A 60 45.67 18.79 -7.70
N ASP A 61 46.31 18.16 -6.72
CA ASP A 61 46.17 18.34 -5.27
C ASP A 61 46.46 19.78 -4.82
N HIS A 62 45.80 20.24 -3.75
CA HIS A 62 46.24 21.38 -2.94
C HIS A 62 46.02 21.11 -1.43
N THR A 63 47.14 21.10 -0.70
CA THR A 63 47.25 21.22 0.76
C THR A 63 47.77 22.64 1.08
N PRO A 64 47.37 23.29 2.18
CA PRO A 64 47.57 24.73 2.36
C PRO A 64 48.91 25.07 3.04
N THR A 65 49.51 26.19 2.65
CA THR A 65 50.63 26.82 3.37
C THR A 65 50.20 28.10 4.06
N SER A 66 50.78 28.24 5.25
CA SER A 66 50.68 29.26 6.27
C SER A 66 51.43 30.55 5.93
N GLU A 67 50.92 31.70 6.38
CA GLU A 67 51.74 32.92 6.51
C GLU A 67 51.25 33.82 7.67
N LYS A 68 52.22 34.40 8.40
CA LYS A 68 52.13 35.34 9.53
C LYS A 68 53.36 36.28 9.40
N PRO A 69 53.47 37.43 10.12
CA PRO A 69 52.77 38.73 10.02
C PRO A 69 53.75 39.94 9.90
N ALA A 70 53.24 41.17 9.80
CA ALA A 70 53.90 42.41 10.27
C ALA A 70 52.87 43.57 10.44
N PRO A 71 53.18 44.72 11.08
CA PRO A 71 52.98 44.96 12.51
C PRO A 71 52.12 46.20 12.86
N ALA A 72 52.08 46.50 14.16
CA ALA A 72 51.14 47.32 14.92
C ALA A 72 51.34 48.85 14.90
N GLY A 73 50.25 49.54 15.27
CA GLY A 73 50.12 50.93 15.75
C GLY A 73 48.64 51.32 15.56
N GLU A 74 47.84 51.76 16.53
CA GLU A 74 48.07 52.53 17.74
C GLU A 74 46.84 52.35 18.67
N ALA A 75 47.03 52.47 19.99
CA ALA A 75 45.99 52.23 20.99
C ALA A 75 45.08 53.45 21.20
N ALA A 76 43.76 53.22 21.24
CA ALA A 76 42.77 54.13 21.82
C ALA A 76 41.78 53.35 22.70
N THR A 77 41.45 53.97 23.84
CA THR A 77 40.70 53.49 25.01
C THR A 77 39.25 53.03 24.72
N PRO A 78 38.62 52.20 25.57
CA PRO A 78 37.40 51.47 25.22
C PRO A 78 36.15 52.33 25.43
N ALA A 79 35.33 52.43 24.38
CA ALA A 79 33.94 52.89 24.49
C ALA A 79 33.02 51.66 24.57
N ALA A 80 32.16 51.64 25.59
CA ALA A 80 31.17 50.60 25.83
C ALA A 80 30.28 50.38 24.59
N SER A 81 30.26 49.15 24.08
CA SER A 81 29.29 48.71 23.08
C SER A 81 28.23 47.86 23.76
N THR A 82 27.05 48.44 23.92
CA THR A 82 25.81 47.76 24.26
C THR A 82 25.51 46.70 23.19
N GLN A 83 25.62 45.43 23.55
CA GLN A 83 25.11 44.34 22.71
C GLN A 83 23.59 44.44 22.70
N ALA A 84 23.02 44.80 21.55
CA ALA A 84 21.61 44.62 21.28
C ALA A 84 21.33 43.11 21.27
N GLY A 85 20.56 42.63 22.26
CA GLY A 85 20.17 41.24 22.36
C GLY A 85 19.38 40.81 21.14
N VAL A 86 19.81 39.71 20.52
CA VAL A 86 18.99 38.97 19.55
C VAL A 86 17.74 38.52 20.29
N PRO A 87 16.52 38.87 19.83
CA PRO A 87 15.31 38.39 20.49
C PRO A 87 15.26 36.86 20.41
N PRO A 88 14.92 36.15 21.51
CA PRO A 88 14.77 34.71 21.47
C PRO A 88 13.69 34.34 20.45
N ALA A 89 13.98 33.33 19.62
CA ALA A 89 12.98 32.75 18.73
C ALA A 89 11.75 32.35 19.56
N ALA A 90 10.59 32.91 19.22
CA ALA A 90 9.33 32.57 19.89
C ALA A 90 9.13 31.06 19.76
N GLN A 91 9.03 30.38 20.89
CA GLN A 91 8.49 29.01 20.92
C GLN A 91 7.07 29.08 20.37
N PRO A 92 6.62 28.13 19.54
CA PRO A 92 5.25 28.11 19.05
C PRO A 92 4.30 28.19 20.24
N ASP A 93 3.23 28.98 20.11
CA ASP A 93 2.21 29.02 21.15
C ASP A 93 1.65 27.61 21.34
N SER A 94 1.36 27.23 22.59
CA SER A 94 0.78 25.93 22.94
C SER A 94 -0.42 25.56 22.08
N ALA A 95 -1.23 26.54 21.68
CA ALA A 95 -2.38 26.36 20.79
C ALA A 95 -1.96 26.06 19.34
N GLU A 96 -0.94 26.75 18.81
CA GLU A 96 -0.41 26.50 17.47
C GLU A 96 0.23 25.11 17.38
N ALA A 97 0.93 24.69 18.43
CA ALA A 97 1.49 23.34 18.54
C ALA A 97 0.40 22.26 18.58
N GLU A 98 -0.72 22.50 19.29
CA GLU A 98 -1.86 21.57 19.32
C GLU A 98 -2.51 21.44 17.94
N LEU A 99 -2.72 22.55 17.22
CA LEU A 99 -3.27 22.53 15.87
C LEU A 99 -2.33 21.85 14.86
N ALA A 100 -1.01 22.08 14.96
CA ALA A 100 -0.02 21.41 14.13
C ALA A 100 0.00 19.90 14.38
N ARG A 101 -0.10 19.48 15.64
CA ARG A 101 -0.23 18.06 16.02
C ARG A 101 -1.53 17.46 15.45
N GLY A 102 -2.66 18.16 15.56
CA GLY A 102 -3.93 17.70 14.99
C GLY A 102 -3.87 17.55 13.47
N ALA A 103 -3.22 18.48 12.76
CA ALA A 103 -3.00 18.38 11.31
C ALA A 103 -2.18 17.14 10.93
N TYR A 104 -1.10 16.89 11.68
CA TYR A 104 -0.25 15.72 11.49
C TYR A 104 -1.02 14.43 11.72
N LEU A 105 -1.77 14.35 12.82
CA LEU A 105 -2.59 13.18 13.17
C LEU A 105 -3.69 12.92 12.13
N ALA A 106 -4.35 13.96 11.61
CA ALA A 106 -5.36 13.81 10.57
C ALA A 106 -4.77 13.22 9.27
N THR A 107 -3.50 13.54 8.98
CA THR A 107 -2.77 13.02 7.83
C THR A 107 -2.33 11.58 8.06
N ALA A 108 -1.67 11.30 9.19
CA ALA A 108 -1.24 9.95 9.58
C ALA A 108 -2.41 8.97 9.79
N ALA A 109 -3.59 9.48 10.15
CA ALA A 109 -4.82 8.70 10.27
C ALA A 109 -5.59 8.53 8.95
N ASP A 110 -5.01 9.01 7.83
CA ASP A 110 -5.58 8.96 6.49
C ASP A 110 -7.01 9.55 6.36
N CYS A 111 -7.32 10.57 7.19
CA CYS A 111 -8.66 11.15 7.23
C CYS A 111 -9.07 11.73 5.87
N VAL A 112 -8.10 12.31 5.14
CA VAL A 112 -8.35 12.99 3.87
C VAL A 112 -8.70 12.03 2.75
N ALA A 113 -8.06 10.85 2.68
CA ALA A 113 -8.31 9.88 1.62
C ALA A 113 -9.76 9.37 1.68
N CYS A 114 -10.28 9.13 2.87
CA CYS A 114 -11.65 8.66 3.05
C CYS A 114 -12.68 9.80 2.97
N HIS A 115 -12.40 10.96 3.58
CA HIS A 115 -13.36 12.06 3.68
C HIS A 115 -13.25 13.09 2.55
N THR A 116 -12.64 12.75 1.43
CA THR A 116 -12.57 13.63 0.25
C THR A 116 -12.88 12.84 -1.00
N LYS A 117 -14.00 13.14 -1.66
CA LYS A 117 -14.28 12.58 -2.99
C LYS A 117 -13.34 13.17 -4.06
N PRO A 118 -13.12 12.47 -5.18
CA PRO A 118 -12.29 12.98 -6.29
C PRO A 118 -12.80 14.30 -6.83
N GLY A 119 -11.91 15.28 -6.98
CA GLY A 119 -12.26 16.65 -7.36
C GLY A 119 -13.10 17.41 -6.32
N GLY A 120 -13.33 16.84 -5.15
CA GLY A 120 -14.06 17.43 -4.04
C GLY A 120 -13.20 18.37 -3.20
N LYS A 121 -13.85 19.02 -2.23
CA LYS A 121 -13.15 19.84 -1.23
C LYS A 121 -12.64 18.93 -0.10
N PRO A 122 -11.43 19.16 0.45
CA PRO A 122 -10.89 18.36 1.53
C PRO A 122 -11.88 18.19 2.69
N PHE A 123 -12.03 16.96 3.17
CA PHE A 123 -12.87 16.58 4.31
C PHE A 123 -14.38 16.77 4.14
N ALA A 124 -14.84 17.19 2.96
CA ALA A 124 -16.26 17.43 2.69
C ALA A 124 -17.07 16.13 2.50
N GLY A 125 -16.42 14.97 2.48
CA GLY A 125 -17.03 13.65 2.30
C GLY A 125 -17.38 13.34 0.84
N GLY A 126 -18.32 12.40 0.67
CA GLY A 126 -18.89 12.02 -0.61
C GLY A 126 -18.15 10.91 -1.37
N LEU A 127 -17.05 10.41 -0.82
CA LEU A 127 -16.39 9.22 -1.37
C LEU A 127 -17.30 8.00 -1.16
N LYS A 128 -17.50 7.22 -2.22
CA LYS A 128 -18.29 5.99 -2.18
C LYS A 128 -17.34 4.81 -2.03
N ILE A 129 -17.38 4.16 -0.88
CA ILE A 129 -16.56 2.99 -0.57
C ILE A 129 -17.42 1.76 -0.81
N ALA A 130 -17.02 0.94 -1.79
CA ALA A 130 -17.71 -0.30 -2.10
C ALA A 130 -17.47 -1.32 -0.97
N THR A 131 -18.57 -1.91 -0.47
CA THR A 131 -18.50 -3.04 0.47
C THR A 131 -19.37 -4.19 -0.06
N PRO A 132 -19.19 -5.43 0.42
CA PRO A 132 -20.08 -6.54 0.08
C PRO A 132 -21.55 -6.29 0.41
N MET A 133 -21.85 -5.32 1.30
CA MET A 133 -23.20 -4.98 1.74
C MET A 133 -23.82 -3.80 0.96
N GLY A 134 -23.05 -3.16 0.07
CA GLY A 134 -23.41 -1.94 -0.65
C GLY A 134 -22.38 -0.83 -0.51
N GLU A 135 -22.66 0.32 -1.11
CA GLU A 135 -21.77 1.48 -1.06
C GLU A 135 -22.00 2.26 0.24
N VAL A 136 -20.93 2.52 0.99
CA VAL A 136 -20.91 3.42 2.14
C VAL A 136 -20.37 4.76 1.68
N VAL A 137 -21.09 5.84 1.98
CA VAL A 137 -20.71 7.19 1.61
C VAL A 137 -20.01 7.87 2.78
N ALA A 138 -18.79 8.34 2.57
CA ALA A 138 -18.04 9.08 3.57
C ALA A 138 -18.74 10.40 3.92
N THR A 139 -18.80 10.72 5.21
CA THR A 139 -19.48 11.92 5.72
C THR A 139 -18.61 13.17 5.58
N ASN A 140 -19.24 14.34 5.59
CA ASN A 140 -18.53 15.60 5.76
C ASN A 140 -18.05 15.74 7.22
N ILE A 141 -16.75 15.95 7.42
CA ILE A 141 -16.14 16.12 8.76
C ILE A 141 -15.51 17.51 8.95
N THR A 142 -15.87 18.47 8.09
CA THR A 142 -15.50 19.89 8.28
C THR A 142 -16.29 20.50 9.45
N PRO A 143 -15.88 21.65 10.01
CA PRO A 143 -16.61 22.29 11.11
C PRO A 143 -17.89 23.01 10.65
N ASP A 144 -18.46 22.63 9.50
CA ASP A 144 -19.76 23.12 9.06
C ASP A 144 -20.84 22.67 10.06
N PRO A 145 -21.71 23.57 10.56
CA PRO A 145 -22.66 23.26 11.63
C PRO A 145 -23.86 22.44 11.16
N ASP A 146 -24.17 22.41 9.87
CA ASP A 146 -25.41 21.81 9.37
C ASP A 146 -25.15 20.49 8.62
N HIS A 147 -24.00 20.37 7.96
CA HIS A 147 -23.61 19.20 7.19
C HIS A 147 -22.37 18.49 7.71
N GLY A 148 -21.54 19.17 8.51
CA GLY A 148 -20.31 18.64 9.10
C GLY A 148 -20.39 18.34 10.60
N ILE A 149 -19.24 18.41 11.27
CA ILE A 149 -19.11 18.20 12.72
C ILE A 149 -19.16 19.49 13.52
N GLY A 150 -19.55 20.63 12.93
CA GLY A 150 -19.50 21.95 13.58
C GLY A 150 -20.31 22.10 14.87
N ARG A 151 -21.23 21.17 15.15
CA ARG A 151 -21.99 21.11 16.41
C ARG A 151 -21.55 19.99 17.35
N TYR A 152 -20.51 19.23 17.02
CA TYR A 152 -19.98 18.20 17.91
C TYR A 152 -19.30 18.88 19.10
N THR A 153 -19.44 18.27 20.28
CA THR A 153 -18.50 18.51 21.38
C THR A 153 -17.27 17.62 21.20
N GLU A 154 -16.19 17.90 21.95
CA GLU A 154 -15.01 17.01 21.97
C GLU A 154 -15.40 15.57 22.35
N ALA A 155 -16.32 15.41 23.32
CA ALA A 155 -16.84 14.11 23.72
C ALA A 155 -17.66 13.42 22.60
N ASP A 156 -18.44 14.17 21.82
CA ASP A 156 -19.14 13.61 20.65
C ASP A 156 -18.14 13.15 19.58
N PHE A 157 -17.07 13.91 19.39
CA PHE A 157 -16.00 13.57 18.44
C PHE A 157 -15.24 12.31 18.90
N GLU A 158 -14.85 12.23 20.17
CA GLU A 158 -14.22 11.04 20.73
C GLU A 158 -15.11 9.80 20.59
N ASN A 159 -16.41 9.92 20.87
CA ASN A 159 -17.37 8.83 20.69
C ASN A 159 -17.45 8.36 19.23
N ALA A 160 -17.43 9.29 18.28
CA ALA A 160 -17.43 8.93 16.86
C ALA A 160 -16.13 8.22 16.46
N VAL A 161 -14.98 8.79 16.82
CA VAL A 161 -13.66 8.33 16.39
C VAL A 161 -13.26 7.02 17.05
N ARG A 162 -13.42 6.87 18.37
CA ARG A 162 -12.93 5.69 19.11
C ARG A 162 -13.99 4.63 19.36
N HIS A 163 -15.26 5.02 19.37
CA HIS A 163 -16.35 4.12 19.76
C HIS A 163 -17.30 3.80 18.60
N GLY A 164 -17.17 4.49 17.47
CA GLY A 164 -18.04 4.32 16.33
C GLY A 164 -19.47 4.81 16.59
N VAL A 165 -19.66 5.82 17.45
CA VAL A 165 -20.98 6.35 17.82
C VAL A 165 -21.08 7.82 17.44
N ARG A 166 -21.96 8.13 16.49
CA ARG A 166 -22.21 9.52 16.06
C ARG A 166 -22.95 10.31 17.15
N LYS A 167 -22.92 11.64 17.03
CA LYS A 167 -23.65 12.55 17.93
C LYS A 167 -25.15 12.25 18.02
N ASP A 168 -25.76 11.77 16.95
CA ASP A 168 -27.18 11.37 16.91
C ASP A 168 -27.46 9.99 17.56
N GLY A 169 -26.43 9.35 18.13
CA GLY A 169 -26.49 8.03 18.74
C GLY A 169 -26.44 6.87 17.75
N SER A 170 -26.34 7.13 16.44
CA SER A 170 -26.23 6.06 15.45
C SER A 170 -24.82 5.48 15.39
N TYR A 171 -24.74 4.17 15.18
CA TYR A 171 -23.47 3.45 15.05
C TYR A 171 -22.91 3.61 13.63
N LEU A 172 -21.60 3.84 13.55
CA LEU A 172 -20.83 3.87 12.32
C LEU A 172 -20.63 2.45 11.79
N TYR A 173 -20.60 2.33 10.47
CA TYR A 173 -20.16 1.11 9.82
C TYR A 173 -18.63 0.96 10.00
N PRO A 174 -18.11 -0.26 10.08
CA PRO A 174 -16.71 -0.53 10.37
C PRO A 174 -15.79 -0.27 9.15
N VAL A 175 -16.33 0.43 8.15
CA VAL A 175 -15.57 1.06 7.06
C VAL A 175 -14.73 2.21 7.61
N MET A 176 -15.24 2.94 8.62
CA MET A 176 -14.39 3.81 9.43
C MET A 176 -13.62 2.94 10.42
N PRO A 177 -12.28 3.02 10.49
CA PRO A 177 -11.45 2.14 11.31
C PRO A 177 -11.46 2.55 12.80
N TYR A 178 -12.63 2.80 13.37
CA TYR A 178 -12.78 3.25 14.77
C TYR A 178 -12.26 2.22 15.79
N VAL A 179 -12.20 0.93 15.42
CA VAL A 179 -11.61 -0.11 16.26
C VAL A 179 -10.10 0.06 16.42
N SER A 180 -9.44 0.63 15.41
CA SER A 180 -8.03 1.00 15.42
C SER A 180 -7.83 2.33 16.13
N TYR A 181 -8.63 3.35 15.77
CA TYR A 181 -8.59 4.66 16.43
C TYR A 181 -8.88 4.61 17.94
N ALA A 182 -9.55 3.56 18.43
CA ALA A 182 -9.71 3.32 19.86
C ALA A 182 -8.37 3.37 20.63
N GLY A 183 -7.26 3.00 19.98
CA GLY A 183 -5.90 3.09 20.52
C GLY A 183 -5.30 4.49 20.61
N MET A 184 -5.90 5.51 19.98
CA MET A 184 -5.41 6.90 20.05
C MET A 184 -5.33 7.39 21.50
N THR A 185 -4.33 8.23 21.84
CA THR A 185 -4.27 8.85 23.16
C THR A 185 -5.32 9.96 23.28
N ASP A 186 -5.75 10.28 24.51
CA ASP A 186 -6.71 11.37 24.74
C ASP A 186 -6.16 12.72 24.25
N GLN A 187 -4.85 12.93 24.38
CA GLN A 187 -4.17 14.14 23.89
C GLN A 187 -4.22 14.24 22.36
N ASP A 188 -4.06 13.12 21.65
CA ASP A 188 -4.10 13.08 20.19
C ASP A 188 -5.53 13.31 19.67
N VAL A 189 -6.55 12.73 20.33
CA VAL A 189 -7.96 12.95 19.98
C VAL A 189 -8.35 14.42 20.19
N LYS A 190 -7.92 15.02 21.31
CA LYS A 190 -8.13 16.43 21.59
C LYS A 190 -7.48 17.34 20.55
N ALA A 191 -6.22 17.08 20.20
CA ALA A 191 -5.50 17.85 19.18
C ALA A 191 -6.18 17.73 17.80
N LEU A 192 -6.63 16.53 17.44
CA LEU A 192 -7.36 16.27 16.20
C LEU A 192 -8.69 17.05 16.17
N TYR A 193 -9.46 17.01 17.25
CA TYR A 193 -10.70 17.78 17.39
C TYR A 193 -10.44 19.28 17.28
N ALA A 194 -9.46 19.82 18.01
CA ALA A 194 -9.09 21.23 17.96
C ALA A 194 -8.73 21.66 16.52
N TRP A 195 -7.96 20.84 15.80
CA TRP A 195 -7.59 21.13 14.42
C TRP A 195 -8.80 21.15 13.48
N PHE A 196 -9.69 20.16 13.54
CA PHE A 196 -10.90 20.18 12.72
C PHE A 196 -11.80 21.38 13.03
N MET A 197 -11.92 21.76 14.30
CA MET A 197 -12.83 22.83 14.72
C MET A 197 -12.29 24.24 14.48
N HIS A 198 -10.96 24.41 14.45
CA HIS A 198 -10.34 25.74 14.42
C HIS A 198 -9.46 26.01 13.19
N ALA A 199 -8.97 24.99 12.49
CA ALA A 199 -8.07 25.16 11.34
C ALA A 199 -8.70 24.71 10.01
N VAL A 200 -9.56 23.69 10.02
CA VAL A 200 -10.22 23.20 8.79
C VAL A 200 -11.30 24.19 8.33
N LYS A 201 -11.34 24.48 7.03
CA LYS A 201 -12.37 25.36 6.45
C LYS A 201 -13.72 24.65 6.42
N PRO A 202 -14.81 25.29 6.89
CA PRO A 202 -16.15 24.70 6.79
C PRO A 202 -16.57 24.58 5.33
N VAL A 203 -17.19 23.45 5.00
CA VAL A 203 -17.78 23.20 3.68
C VAL A 203 -19.25 22.85 3.86
N ALA A 204 -20.13 23.76 3.46
CA ALA A 204 -21.58 23.55 3.46
C ALA A 204 -22.01 22.66 2.29
N GLU A 205 -21.65 21.38 2.34
CA GLU A 205 -22.02 20.36 1.34
C GLU A 205 -22.64 19.16 2.05
N ALA A 206 -23.91 18.89 1.75
CA ALA A 206 -24.58 17.67 2.15
C ALA A 206 -24.12 16.50 1.27
N GLN A 207 -23.83 15.37 1.91
CA GLN A 207 -23.47 14.14 1.21
C GLN A 207 -24.68 13.21 1.14
N GLU A 208 -24.67 12.33 0.14
CA GLU A 208 -25.67 11.26 0.01
C GLU A 208 -25.68 10.39 1.28
N GLU A 209 -26.86 10.01 1.75
CA GLU A 209 -26.96 9.06 2.85
C GLU A 209 -26.59 7.67 2.39
N THR A 210 -25.82 6.96 3.24
CA THR A 210 -25.53 5.54 3.02
C THR A 210 -26.83 4.73 3.08
N ASN A 211 -27.20 4.11 1.96
CA ASN A 211 -28.38 3.27 1.83
C ASN A 211 -27.98 1.82 1.52
N LEU A 212 -27.78 1.02 2.57
CA LEU A 212 -27.47 -0.40 2.44
C LEU A 212 -28.75 -1.24 2.37
N SER A 213 -28.69 -2.38 1.67
CA SER A 213 -29.83 -3.31 1.63
C SER A 213 -29.95 -4.11 2.94
N PHE A 214 -31.14 -4.62 3.24
CA PHE A 214 -31.33 -5.55 4.35
C PHE A 214 -30.43 -6.79 4.19
N PRO A 215 -29.74 -7.28 5.25
CA PRO A 215 -29.85 -6.88 6.67
C PRO A 215 -28.87 -5.78 7.11
N ALA A 216 -27.97 -5.31 6.26
CA ALA A 216 -26.96 -4.29 6.61
C ALA A 216 -27.55 -2.91 6.94
N SER A 217 -28.80 -2.66 6.54
CA SER A 217 -29.58 -1.50 6.98
C SER A 217 -29.95 -1.51 8.47
N ILE A 218 -29.85 -2.65 9.16
CA ILE A 218 -30.18 -2.77 10.58
C ILE A 218 -29.03 -2.23 11.43
N ARG A 219 -28.98 -0.91 11.63
CA ARG A 219 -27.96 -0.23 12.47
C ARG A 219 -27.81 -0.81 13.89
N PRO A 220 -28.87 -1.32 14.58
CA PRO A 220 -28.69 -2.02 15.85
C PRO A 220 -27.84 -3.28 15.79
N ALA A 221 -27.74 -3.96 14.63
CA ALA A 221 -26.83 -5.09 14.47
C ALA A 221 -25.36 -4.66 14.58
N MET A 222 -25.05 -3.40 14.20
CA MET A 222 -23.73 -2.81 14.41
C MET A 222 -23.41 -2.60 15.89
N MET A 223 -24.41 -2.41 16.77
CA MET A 223 -24.17 -2.35 18.22
C MET A 223 -23.66 -3.69 18.76
N ALA A 224 -24.28 -4.80 18.33
CA ALA A 224 -23.82 -6.14 18.71
C ALA A 224 -22.42 -6.44 18.15
N TRP A 225 -22.17 -6.05 16.89
CA TRP A 225 -20.84 -6.13 16.28
C TRP A 225 -19.80 -5.34 17.07
N ASN A 226 -20.12 -4.10 17.46
CA ASN A 226 -19.24 -3.20 18.19
C ASN A 226 -18.84 -3.75 19.57
N PHE A 227 -19.68 -4.61 20.17
CA PHE A 227 -19.39 -5.28 21.44
C PHE A 227 -18.43 -6.47 21.29
N VAL A 228 -18.43 -7.14 20.14
CA VAL A 228 -17.60 -8.35 19.89
C VAL A 228 -16.34 -8.08 19.07
N ALA A 229 -16.28 -6.95 18.37
CA ALA A 229 -15.13 -6.55 17.57
C ALA A 229 -13.89 -6.33 18.47
N SER A 230 -12.75 -6.83 18.03
CA SER A 230 -11.45 -6.55 18.68
C SER A 230 -11.10 -5.09 18.46
N LYS A 231 -11.05 -4.31 19.54
CA LYS A 231 -10.64 -2.90 19.53
C LYS A 231 -9.27 -2.77 20.15
N GLU A 232 -8.50 -1.84 19.61
CA GLU A 232 -7.27 -1.38 20.26
C GLU A 232 -7.60 -0.77 21.62
N THR A 233 -6.72 -1.01 22.59
CA THR A 233 -6.85 -0.38 23.90
C THR A 233 -6.28 1.03 23.86
N PRO A 234 -6.98 2.02 24.44
CA PRO A 234 -6.45 3.36 24.66
C PRO A 234 -4.99 3.37 25.14
N GLU A 235 -4.10 3.94 24.33
CA GLU A 235 -2.74 4.20 24.77
C GLU A 235 -2.69 5.41 25.70
N THR A 236 -1.70 5.46 26.60
CA THR A 236 -1.61 6.48 27.66
C THR A 236 -0.31 7.26 27.62
N GLY A 237 -0.39 8.54 28.00
CA GLY A 237 0.73 9.47 27.99
C GLY A 237 0.85 10.24 26.67
N ASP A 238 1.97 10.93 26.49
CA ASP A 238 2.23 11.69 25.27
C ASP A 238 2.88 10.77 24.22
N SER A 239 2.15 10.47 23.15
CA SER A 239 2.60 9.59 22.08
C SER A 239 3.86 10.07 21.35
N SER A 240 4.24 11.35 21.47
CA SER A 240 5.50 11.89 20.94
C SER A 240 6.74 11.52 21.77
N THR A 241 6.54 11.04 22.99
CA THR A 241 7.62 10.68 23.94
C THR A 241 7.86 9.19 24.03
N TYR A 242 7.09 8.40 23.27
CA TYR A 242 7.25 6.95 23.24
C TYR A 242 8.62 6.54 22.71
N ASP A 243 9.15 5.44 23.22
CA ASP A 243 10.30 4.80 22.58
C ASP A 243 9.94 4.38 21.14
N PRO A 244 10.93 4.24 20.24
CA PRO A 244 10.66 3.99 18.82
C PRO A 244 9.77 2.76 18.56
N LEU A 245 9.89 1.70 19.36
CA LEU A 245 9.11 0.49 19.11
C LEU A 245 7.65 0.66 19.57
N ARG A 246 7.41 1.31 20.71
CA ARG A 246 6.06 1.67 21.14
C ARG A 246 5.42 2.70 20.19
N ARG A 247 6.20 3.68 19.71
CA ARG A 247 5.76 4.66 18.71
C ARG A 247 5.35 3.97 17.40
N GLY A 248 6.18 3.04 16.91
CA GLY A 248 5.89 2.28 15.70
C GLY A 248 4.63 1.43 15.81
N ARG A 249 4.43 0.76 16.96
CA ARG A 249 3.19 0.03 17.25
C ARG A 249 1.98 0.96 17.26
N TYR A 250 2.09 2.10 17.93
CA TYR A 250 1.02 3.10 18.01
C TYR A 250 0.63 3.61 16.61
N LEU A 251 1.63 3.95 15.78
CA LEU A 251 1.41 4.34 14.39
C LEU A 251 0.72 3.21 13.61
N ALA A 252 1.28 2.00 13.60
CA ALA A 252 0.75 0.88 12.84
C ALA A 252 -0.70 0.50 13.23
N ASN A 253 -1.00 0.50 14.52
CA ASN A 253 -2.27 0.01 15.05
C ASN A 253 -3.34 1.09 15.08
N ALA A 254 -3.01 2.28 15.59
CA ALA A 254 -4.00 3.30 15.93
C ALA A 254 -4.13 4.40 14.87
N LEU A 255 -3.05 4.75 14.16
CA LEU A 255 -3.06 5.82 13.17
C LEU A 255 -3.12 5.29 11.74
N GLU A 256 -2.16 4.49 11.30
CA GLU A 256 -2.10 3.95 9.93
C GLU A 256 -2.98 2.71 9.73
N HIS A 257 -3.44 2.10 10.83
CA HIS A 257 -4.37 0.95 10.84
C HIS A 257 -3.96 -0.18 9.87
N CYS A 258 -2.68 -0.51 9.82
CA CYS A 258 -2.13 -1.49 8.87
C CYS A 258 -2.89 -2.84 8.95
N GLY A 259 -3.33 -3.22 10.15
CA GLY A 259 -4.13 -4.42 10.39
C GLY A 259 -5.48 -4.45 9.67
N THR A 260 -6.10 -3.30 9.42
CA THR A 260 -7.41 -3.21 8.74
C THR A 260 -7.36 -3.79 7.34
N CYS A 261 -6.22 -3.65 6.66
CA CYS A 261 -5.97 -4.17 5.32
C CYS A 261 -5.14 -5.45 5.31
N HIS A 262 -4.13 -5.57 6.17
CA HIS A 262 -3.18 -6.68 6.13
C HIS A 262 -3.48 -7.84 7.08
N THR A 263 -4.56 -7.80 7.87
CA THR A 263 -4.95 -8.90 8.77
C THR A 263 -6.22 -9.58 8.29
N PRO A 264 -6.25 -10.93 8.16
CA PRO A 264 -7.46 -11.64 7.77
C PRO A 264 -8.55 -11.49 8.84
N ARG A 265 -9.81 -11.49 8.39
CA ARG A 265 -10.98 -11.34 9.27
C ARG A 265 -11.70 -12.67 9.49
N ASN A 266 -12.38 -12.81 10.62
CA ASN A 266 -13.26 -13.95 10.90
C ASN A 266 -14.65 -13.75 10.27
N PHE A 267 -15.56 -14.72 10.44
CA PHE A 267 -16.92 -14.65 9.87
C PHE A 267 -17.74 -13.45 10.37
N MET A 268 -17.35 -12.86 11.51
CA MET A 268 -17.96 -11.65 12.06
C MET A 268 -17.26 -10.38 11.54
N LEU A 269 -16.37 -10.46 10.55
CA LEU A 269 -15.58 -9.33 10.03
C LEU A 269 -14.65 -8.66 11.07
N SER A 270 -14.34 -9.35 12.18
CA SER A 270 -13.32 -8.89 13.13
C SER A 270 -11.95 -9.47 12.76
N GLU A 271 -10.89 -8.69 12.97
CA GLU A 271 -9.51 -9.11 12.69
C GLU A 271 -9.10 -10.34 13.52
N LYS A 272 -8.41 -11.27 12.86
CA LYS A 272 -7.78 -12.43 13.50
C LYS A 272 -6.42 -12.03 14.05
N GLN A 273 -6.39 -11.65 15.34
CA GLN A 273 -5.18 -11.16 16.00
C GLN A 273 -4.02 -12.17 16.03
N ASP A 274 -4.31 -13.48 15.93
CA ASP A 274 -3.31 -14.54 15.79
C ASP A 274 -2.68 -14.62 14.38
N HIS A 275 -3.20 -13.86 13.42
CA HIS A 275 -2.69 -13.72 12.05
C HIS A 275 -2.42 -12.24 11.70
N TYR A 276 -2.10 -11.42 12.72
CA TYR A 276 -1.85 -10.00 12.55
C TYR A 276 -0.81 -9.73 11.45
N LEU A 277 -1.19 -8.93 10.44
CA LEU A 277 -0.43 -8.58 9.24
C LEU A 277 -0.03 -9.73 8.30
N ALA A 278 -0.68 -10.90 8.41
CA ALA A 278 -0.40 -12.09 7.60
C ALA A 278 -0.96 -12.03 6.16
N GLY A 279 -1.58 -10.93 5.74
CA GLY A 279 -2.18 -10.74 4.43
C GLY A 279 -3.64 -11.17 4.33
N THR A 280 -4.40 -10.53 3.45
CA THR A 280 -5.81 -10.89 3.16
C THR A 280 -6.29 -10.32 1.84
N SER A 281 -7.33 -10.93 1.27
CA SER A 281 -8.07 -10.35 0.15
C SER A 281 -8.91 -9.15 0.62
N LEU A 282 -8.91 -8.10 -0.20
CA LEU A 282 -9.75 -6.91 -0.11
C LEU A 282 -10.77 -6.87 -1.25
N GLY A 283 -11.23 -8.05 -1.69
CA GLY A 283 -12.02 -8.20 -2.91
C GLY A 283 -11.10 -8.23 -4.12
N ALA A 284 -11.12 -7.17 -4.94
CA ALA A 284 -10.34 -7.12 -6.18
C ALA A 284 -8.82 -7.01 -5.96
N TRP A 285 -8.40 -6.39 -4.86
CA TRP A 285 -7.00 -6.28 -4.47
C TRP A 285 -6.65 -7.26 -3.36
N TYR A 286 -5.38 -7.65 -3.27
CA TYR A 286 -4.85 -8.47 -2.19
C TYR A 286 -3.80 -7.68 -1.39
N ALA A 287 -4.04 -7.50 -0.09
CA ALA A 287 -3.04 -6.93 0.80
C ALA A 287 -2.04 -8.04 1.19
N PRO A 288 -0.77 -7.93 0.82
CA PRO A 288 0.20 -9.00 1.04
C PRO A 288 0.52 -9.19 2.52
N ASN A 289 1.07 -10.35 2.86
CA ASN A 289 1.70 -10.57 4.15
C ASN A 289 2.90 -9.61 4.31
N ILE A 290 2.92 -8.84 5.40
CA ILE A 290 4.00 -7.88 5.72
C ILE A 290 4.70 -8.21 7.05
N THR A 291 4.53 -9.43 7.54
CA THR A 291 5.28 -9.93 8.70
C THR A 291 6.77 -10.12 8.35
N SER A 292 7.58 -10.42 9.37
CA SER A 292 9.01 -10.70 9.22
C SER A 292 9.34 -12.06 8.57
N SER A 293 8.37 -12.77 7.98
CA SER A 293 8.64 -13.99 7.20
C SER A 293 9.51 -13.65 5.99
N LYS A 294 10.56 -14.46 5.74
CA LYS A 294 11.51 -14.27 4.62
C LYS A 294 11.00 -14.83 3.29
N THR A 295 9.88 -15.52 3.32
CA THR A 295 9.31 -16.28 2.20
C THR A 295 7.97 -15.68 1.81
N GLY A 296 7.01 -15.64 2.74
CA GLY A 296 5.69 -15.06 2.50
C GLY A 296 5.61 -13.56 2.81
N GLY A 297 6.44 -13.07 3.73
CA GLY A 297 6.42 -11.70 4.23
C GLY A 297 7.46 -10.76 3.59
N ILE A 298 7.89 -9.75 4.35
CA ILE A 298 8.91 -8.77 3.97
C ILE A 298 10.21 -8.94 4.79
N GLY A 299 10.46 -10.11 5.36
CA GLY A 299 11.61 -10.38 6.23
C GLY A 299 12.98 -10.31 5.54
N ASN A 300 13.01 -10.19 4.20
CA ASN A 300 14.21 -9.92 3.41
C ASN A 300 14.42 -8.42 3.09
N TRP A 301 13.48 -7.55 3.46
CA TRP A 301 13.59 -6.10 3.31
C TRP A 301 14.41 -5.53 4.47
N SER A 302 15.25 -4.55 4.17
CA SER A 302 15.87 -3.73 5.21
C SER A 302 14.87 -2.71 5.78
N GLU A 303 15.23 -2.11 6.91
CA GLU A 303 14.47 -0.98 7.45
C GLU A 303 14.40 0.17 6.44
N ASP A 304 15.52 0.48 5.79
CA ASP A 304 15.60 1.54 4.77
C ASP A 304 14.73 1.24 3.55
N ASP A 305 14.62 -0.04 3.13
CA ASP A 305 13.71 -0.43 2.05
C ASP A 305 12.25 -0.15 2.43
N LEU A 306 11.85 -0.49 3.66
CA LEU A 306 10.48 -0.25 4.12
C LEU A 306 10.20 1.24 4.32
N VAL A 307 11.16 2.01 4.83
CA VAL A 307 11.07 3.48 4.92
C VAL A 307 10.95 4.10 3.53
N ALA A 308 11.74 3.65 2.55
CA ALA A 308 11.63 4.11 1.17
C ALA A 308 10.24 3.81 0.60
N TYR A 309 9.74 2.58 0.78
CA TYR A 309 8.41 2.20 0.32
C TYR A 309 7.30 3.04 0.94
N LEU A 310 7.33 3.29 2.25
CA LEU A 310 6.32 4.09 2.93
C LEU A 310 6.42 5.58 2.54
N ARG A 311 7.63 6.07 2.27
CA ARG A 311 7.85 7.47 1.88
C ARG A 311 7.42 7.76 0.45
N THR A 312 7.68 6.84 -0.49
CA THR A 312 7.55 7.12 -1.93
C THR A 312 6.69 6.11 -2.69
N GLY A 313 6.35 4.99 -2.05
CA GLY A 313 5.68 3.87 -2.69
C GLY A 313 6.58 3.11 -3.65
N HIS A 314 7.91 3.28 -3.56
CA HIS A 314 8.87 2.67 -4.47
C HIS A 314 10.08 2.09 -3.72
N VAL A 315 10.47 0.87 -4.11
CA VAL A 315 11.76 0.29 -3.75
C VAL A 315 12.37 -0.33 -5.00
N ALA A 316 13.55 0.17 -5.36
CA ALA A 316 14.25 -0.25 -6.57
C ALA A 316 14.51 -1.76 -6.58
N GLY A 317 14.13 -2.41 -7.68
CA GLY A 317 14.27 -3.86 -7.85
C GLY A 317 13.53 -4.69 -6.82
N ARG A 318 12.41 -4.17 -6.27
CA ARG A 318 11.65 -4.88 -5.24
C ARG A 318 10.16 -4.63 -5.30
N ALA A 319 9.70 -3.38 -5.23
CA ALA A 319 8.26 -3.11 -5.10
C ALA A 319 7.84 -1.73 -5.62
N GLN A 320 6.58 -1.66 -6.06
CA GLN A 320 5.89 -0.42 -6.42
C GLN A 320 4.48 -0.46 -5.85
N ALA A 321 4.09 0.56 -5.09
CA ALA A 321 2.74 0.72 -4.57
C ALA A 321 1.76 1.03 -5.70
N ALA A 322 0.64 0.31 -5.71
CA ALA A 322 -0.50 0.49 -6.60
C ALA A 322 -1.80 0.28 -5.81
N GLY A 323 -2.95 0.64 -6.40
CA GLY A 323 -4.26 0.43 -5.78
C GLY A 323 -4.39 1.11 -4.41
N PRO A 324 -5.08 0.48 -3.43
CA PRO A 324 -5.29 1.07 -2.11
C PRO A 324 -4.00 1.44 -1.36
N MET A 325 -2.92 0.70 -1.56
CA MET A 325 -1.64 1.04 -0.92
C MET A 325 -0.99 2.29 -1.54
N ALA A 326 -1.23 2.55 -2.83
CA ALA A 326 -0.78 3.80 -3.45
C ALA A 326 -1.49 5.02 -2.84
N GLU A 327 -2.79 4.91 -2.59
CA GLU A 327 -3.58 5.95 -1.93
C GLU A 327 -3.07 6.20 -0.50
N ALA A 328 -2.82 5.13 0.27
CA ALA A 328 -2.25 5.23 1.61
C ALA A 328 -0.86 5.88 1.64
N VAL A 329 -0.02 5.63 0.62
CA VAL A 329 1.27 6.32 0.47
C VAL A 329 1.06 7.80 0.14
N GLU A 330 0.25 8.11 -0.88
CA GLU A 330 0.07 9.47 -1.38
C GLU A 330 -0.61 10.39 -0.35
N HIS A 331 -1.56 9.89 0.42
CA HIS A 331 -2.38 10.70 1.33
C HIS A 331 -1.95 10.61 2.80
N SER A 332 -1.21 9.57 3.21
CA SER A 332 -0.77 9.38 4.59
C SER A 332 0.75 9.20 4.73
N THR A 333 1.27 8.01 4.42
CA THR A 333 2.60 7.60 4.89
C THR A 333 3.76 8.44 4.30
N SER A 334 3.60 8.99 3.10
CA SER A 334 4.60 9.90 2.49
C SER A 334 4.76 11.24 3.21
N HIS A 335 3.79 11.62 4.07
CA HIS A 335 3.80 12.85 4.85
C HIS A 335 4.29 12.65 6.29
N LEU A 336 4.56 11.41 6.70
CA LEU A 336 5.08 11.12 8.02
C LEU A 336 6.49 11.68 8.21
N THR A 337 6.82 12.00 9.46
CA THR A 337 8.19 12.38 9.80
C THR A 337 9.14 11.20 9.60
N ASP A 338 10.40 11.51 9.33
CA ASP A 338 11.46 10.50 9.19
C ASP A 338 11.52 9.57 10.41
N THR A 339 11.47 10.15 11.62
CA THR A 339 11.44 9.41 12.89
C THR A 339 10.26 8.44 12.95
N ASP A 340 9.06 8.86 12.54
CA ASP A 340 7.87 8.01 12.58
C ASP A 340 7.90 6.91 11.51
N LEU A 341 8.47 7.17 10.34
CA LEU A 341 8.71 6.14 9.31
C LEU A 341 9.66 5.06 9.81
N HIS A 342 10.77 5.45 10.43
CA HIS A 342 11.72 4.51 11.03
C HIS A 342 11.10 3.73 12.21
N ALA A 343 10.32 4.40 13.07
CA ALA A 343 9.60 3.74 14.16
C ALA A 343 8.61 2.69 13.63
N LEU A 344 7.81 3.05 12.62
CA LEU A 344 6.86 2.17 11.96
C LEU A 344 7.55 0.96 11.33
N ALA A 345 8.63 1.19 10.57
CA ALA A 345 9.42 0.14 9.95
C ALA A 345 10.04 -0.82 11.00
N ALA A 346 10.63 -0.28 12.05
CA ALA A 346 11.23 -1.05 13.14
C ALA A 346 10.21 -1.92 13.88
N PHE A 347 8.96 -1.46 13.99
CA PHE A 347 7.87 -2.25 14.56
C PHE A 347 7.42 -3.37 13.62
N ILE A 348 7.10 -3.05 12.36
CA ILE A 348 6.59 -4.03 11.38
C ILE A 348 7.59 -5.17 11.18
N LEU A 349 8.89 -4.86 11.05
CA LEU A 349 9.95 -5.87 10.90
C LEU A 349 10.17 -6.74 12.15
N LYS A 350 9.54 -6.42 13.28
CA LYS A 350 9.52 -7.23 14.51
C LYS A 350 8.23 -8.02 14.71
N VAL A 351 7.21 -7.83 13.87
CA VAL A 351 5.99 -8.63 13.92
C VAL A 351 6.35 -10.08 13.63
N ALA A 352 5.82 -11.00 14.43
CA ALA A 352 6.14 -12.42 14.35
C ALA A 352 5.90 -12.95 12.92
N PRO A 353 6.82 -13.76 12.38
CA PRO A 353 6.70 -14.23 11.01
C PRO A 353 5.49 -15.15 10.86
N MET A 354 4.71 -14.92 9.82
CA MET A 354 3.64 -15.79 9.37
C MET A 354 3.95 -16.28 7.97
N GLU A 355 3.80 -17.58 7.74
CA GLU A 355 3.95 -18.14 6.40
C GLU A 355 2.68 -17.93 5.59
N ASP A 356 2.84 -17.83 4.26
CA ASP A 356 1.73 -17.69 3.32
C ASP A 356 1.55 -18.99 2.51
N GLU A 357 0.30 -19.33 2.21
CA GLU A 357 -0.06 -20.54 1.47
C GLU A 357 0.25 -20.48 -0.04
N ALA A 358 0.34 -19.28 -0.62
CA ALA A 358 0.68 -19.05 -2.02
C ALA A 358 2.13 -18.57 -2.20
N ASP A 359 2.68 -17.84 -1.22
CA ASP A 359 4.02 -17.27 -1.28
C ASP A 359 5.02 -18.04 -0.40
N HIS A 360 5.76 -18.97 -1.00
CA HIS A 360 6.79 -19.77 -0.31
C HIS A 360 8.23 -19.32 -0.61
N THR A 361 8.39 -18.23 -1.36
CA THR A 361 9.67 -17.62 -1.71
C THR A 361 9.43 -16.12 -1.80
N ALA A 362 10.39 -15.31 -1.37
CA ALA A 362 10.25 -13.87 -1.38
C ALA A 362 9.83 -13.38 -2.77
N ARG A 363 8.74 -12.61 -2.83
CA ARG A 363 8.08 -12.21 -4.09
C ARG A 363 8.99 -11.39 -5.01
N ASP A 364 9.95 -10.69 -4.44
CA ASP A 364 10.97 -9.90 -5.15
C ASP A 364 12.21 -10.71 -5.55
N ALA A 365 12.29 -12.01 -5.24
CA ALA A 365 13.43 -12.85 -5.63
C ALA A 365 13.26 -13.54 -7.00
N PHE A 366 12.10 -13.37 -7.64
CA PHE A 366 11.76 -14.05 -8.89
C PHE A 366 12.22 -13.30 -10.13
N GLY A 367 12.43 -14.06 -11.21
CA GLY A 367 12.72 -13.53 -12.53
C GLY A 367 14.16 -13.07 -12.73
N LYS A 368 14.46 -12.72 -13.98
CA LYS A 368 15.67 -12.06 -14.43
C LYS A 368 15.40 -11.38 -15.77
N ALA A 369 16.27 -10.46 -16.19
CA ALA A 369 16.21 -9.90 -17.53
C ALA A 369 16.27 -11.00 -18.60
N VAL A 370 15.44 -10.86 -19.63
CA VAL A 370 15.39 -11.80 -20.75
C VAL A 370 16.30 -11.32 -21.88
N ASN A 371 17.22 -12.18 -22.32
CA ASN A 371 18.03 -11.91 -23.50
C ASN A 371 17.21 -12.24 -24.76
N GLU A 372 16.65 -11.19 -25.38
CA GLU A 372 15.82 -11.17 -26.60
C GLU A 372 14.50 -11.96 -26.56
N PRO A 373 13.33 -11.31 -26.51
CA PRO A 373 12.06 -12.00 -26.74
C PRO A 373 11.94 -12.43 -28.22
N ASP A 374 11.80 -13.75 -28.43
CA ASP A 374 11.75 -14.53 -29.68
C ASP A 374 10.71 -14.07 -30.74
N ILE A 375 9.86 -13.11 -30.41
CA ILE A 375 8.76 -12.66 -31.27
C ILE A 375 9.23 -11.79 -32.44
N ARG A 376 10.34 -11.03 -32.30
CA ARG A 376 10.84 -10.12 -33.36
C ARG A 376 12.00 -10.72 -34.17
N THR A 377 12.58 -11.84 -33.72
CA THR A 377 13.63 -12.56 -34.43
C THR A 377 13.09 -13.40 -35.60
N LYS A 378 11.80 -13.75 -35.57
CA LYS A 378 11.10 -14.55 -36.61
C LYS A 378 10.55 -13.74 -37.79
N GLY A 379 10.87 -12.44 -37.88
CA GLY A 379 10.33 -11.52 -38.88
C GLY A 379 8.91 -11.05 -38.55
N PRO A 380 8.33 -10.11 -39.34
CA PRO A 380 7.00 -9.58 -39.09
C PRO A 380 5.95 -10.69 -39.23
N GLN A 381 5.29 -11.03 -38.12
CA GLN A 381 4.15 -11.94 -38.07
C GLN A 381 2.87 -11.12 -38.29
N ARG A 382 2.06 -11.51 -39.27
CA ARG A 382 0.74 -10.89 -39.50
C ARG A 382 -0.28 -11.63 -38.64
N ILE A 383 -0.94 -10.89 -37.75
CA ILE A 383 -2.06 -11.38 -36.95
C ILE A 383 -3.33 -10.89 -37.63
N ASP A 384 -4.11 -11.82 -38.19
CA ASP A 384 -5.34 -11.51 -38.92
C ASP A 384 -6.57 -11.35 -38.02
N ASP A 385 -6.54 -11.96 -36.83
CA ASP A 385 -7.57 -11.80 -35.79
C ASP A 385 -6.91 -11.38 -34.47
N LEU A 386 -7.24 -10.16 -34.00
CA LEU A 386 -6.72 -9.65 -32.73
C LEU A 386 -7.19 -10.48 -31.52
N ALA A 387 -8.30 -11.21 -31.65
CA ALA A 387 -8.77 -12.14 -30.62
C ALA A 387 -7.86 -13.36 -30.44
N GLU A 388 -6.93 -13.60 -31.38
CA GLU A 388 -5.95 -14.69 -31.33
C GLU A 388 -4.55 -14.21 -30.86
N MET A 389 -4.39 -12.94 -30.47
CA MET A 389 -3.11 -12.43 -29.97
C MET A 389 -2.70 -13.14 -28.69
N ASP A 390 -1.51 -13.75 -28.70
CA ASP A 390 -0.93 -14.36 -27.52
C ASP A 390 -0.29 -13.31 -26.57
N GLY A 391 0.01 -13.72 -25.34
CA GLY A 391 0.61 -12.86 -24.32
C GLY A 391 1.89 -12.13 -24.77
N PRO A 392 2.88 -12.81 -25.41
CA PRO A 392 4.07 -12.16 -25.96
C PRO A 392 3.77 -11.00 -26.93
N HIS A 393 2.85 -11.19 -27.89
CA HIS A 393 2.52 -10.14 -28.86
C HIS A 393 1.75 -8.98 -28.19
N ILE A 394 0.88 -9.28 -27.23
CA ILE A 394 0.19 -8.24 -26.44
C ILE A 394 1.21 -7.41 -25.65
N TYR A 395 2.18 -8.06 -25.01
CA TYR A 395 3.24 -7.41 -24.26
C TYR A 395 4.09 -6.48 -25.15
N ASP A 396 4.49 -6.96 -26.32
CA ASP A 396 5.31 -6.18 -27.26
C ASP A 396 4.58 -4.97 -27.82
N ALA A 397 3.27 -5.10 -28.06
CA ALA A 397 2.42 -4.04 -28.58
C ALA A 397 2.10 -2.97 -27.51
N ASN A 398 1.93 -3.35 -26.24
CA ASN A 398 1.37 -2.47 -25.21
C ASN A 398 2.32 -2.12 -24.06
N CYS A 399 3.30 -2.98 -23.76
CA CYS A 399 4.08 -2.90 -22.50
C CYS A 399 5.57 -2.64 -22.76
N ALA A 400 6.15 -3.27 -23.78
CA ALA A 400 7.60 -3.29 -24.02
C ALA A 400 8.22 -1.91 -24.31
N ALA A 401 7.41 -0.94 -24.76
CA ALA A 401 7.87 0.43 -24.98
C ALA A 401 8.28 1.15 -23.68
N CYS A 402 7.67 0.78 -22.55
CA CYS A 402 7.94 1.36 -21.23
C CYS A 402 8.74 0.38 -20.35
N HIS A 403 8.31 -0.87 -20.26
CA HIS A 403 8.94 -1.87 -19.39
C HIS A 403 10.20 -2.51 -20.01
N GLY A 404 10.58 -2.11 -21.23
CA GLY A 404 11.65 -2.74 -21.99
C GLY A 404 11.21 -4.08 -22.58
N ARG A 405 11.96 -4.57 -23.56
CA ARG A 405 11.72 -5.91 -24.14
C ARG A 405 12.15 -7.03 -23.19
N ASP A 406 13.14 -6.74 -22.37
CA ASP A 406 13.74 -7.61 -21.37
C ASP A 406 13.07 -7.49 -20.00
N GLY A 407 12.04 -6.64 -19.88
CA GLY A 407 11.31 -6.39 -18.63
C GLY A 407 12.08 -5.55 -17.61
N ALA A 408 13.20 -4.92 -17.97
CA ALA A 408 14.05 -4.18 -17.02
C ALA A 408 13.46 -2.84 -16.54
N GLY A 409 12.46 -2.31 -17.24
CA GLY A 409 11.94 -0.97 -16.98
C GLY A 409 12.92 0.13 -17.40
N THR A 410 12.76 1.32 -16.82
CA THR A 410 13.64 2.46 -17.09
C THR A 410 14.82 2.49 -16.09
N GLN A 411 15.94 3.08 -16.50
CA GLN A 411 17.15 3.16 -15.66
C GLN A 411 16.95 4.00 -14.39
N ASP A 412 16.05 4.97 -14.43
CA ASP A 412 15.63 5.77 -13.29
C ASP A 412 14.55 5.09 -12.44
N HIS A 413 14.13 3.89 -12.82
CA HIS A 413 13.09 3.08 -12.17
C HIS A 413 11.70 3.74 -12.10
N TYR A 414 11.46 4.82 -12.86
CA TYR A 414 10.12 5.41 -13.02
C TYR A 414 9.12 4.37 -13.53
N VAL A 415 9.54 3.60 -14.54
CA VAL A 415 8.87 2.36 -14.93
C VAL A 415 9.60 1.21 -14.21
N PRO A 416 8.93 0.46 -13.33
CA PRO A 416 9.60 -0.57 -12.55
C PRO A 416 10.01 -1.76 -13.43
N SER A 417 11.07 -2.43 -13.00
CA SER A 417 11.41 -3.76 -13.49
C SER A 417 10.24 -4.72 -13.22
N LEU A 418 9.99 -5.61 -14.18
CA LEU A 418 9.00 -6.68 -14.07
C LEU A 418 9.58 -7.95 -13.44
N PHE A 419 10.90 -8.11 -13.46
CA PHE A 419 11.59 -9.10 -12.63
C PHE A 419 12.08 -8.46 -11.34
N ALA A 420 12.37 -9.28 -10.33
CA ALA A 420 12.65 -8.84 -8.98
C ALA A 420 11.58 -7.83 -8.50
N ASN A 421 10.30 -8.20 -8.68
CA ASN A 421 9.17 -7.32 -8.41
C ASN A 421 8.11 -8.08 -7.63
N SER A 422 7.76 -7.55 -6.46
CA SER A 422 6.86 -8.21 -5.50
C SER A 422 5.44 -8.42 -6.00
N THR A 423 5.01 -7.69 -7.04
CA THR A 423 3.69 -7.87 -7.66
C THR A 423 3.73 -8.94 -8.74
N VAL A 424 4.79 -8.97 -9.55
CA VAL A 424 4.94 -9.95 -10.65
C VAL A 424 5.39 -11.32 -10.13
N GLY A 425 6.20 -11.35 -9.08
CA GLY A 425 6.64 -12.57 -8.40
C GLY A 425 5.71 -13.05 -7.29
N ALA A 426 4.54 -12.43 -7.10
CA ALA A 426 3.54 -12.93 -6.17
C ALA A 426 2.97 -14.28 -6.65
N GLY A 427 2.60 -15.14 -5.70
CA GLY A 427 1.87 -16.39 -5.92
C GLY A 427 0.40 -16.19 -6.30
N ARG A 428 -0.10 -14.95 -6.18
CA ARG A 428 -1.48 -14.55 -6.53
C ARG A 428 -1.45 -13.49 -7.63
N PRO A 429 -2.11 -13.71 -8.78
CA PRO A 429 -2.06 -12.78 -9.92
C PRO A 429 -2.97 -11.56 -9.77
N ASP A 430 -3.83 -11.51 -8.75
CA ASP A 430 -4.89 -10.51 -8.55
C ASP A 430 -4.37 -9.07 -8.62
N ASN A 431 -3.27 -8.78 -7.91
CA ASN A 431 -2.68 -7.43 -7.90
C ASN A 431 -2.08 -7.05 -9.25
N LEU A 432 -1.50 -8.00 -9.99
CA LEU A 432 -0.97 -7.74 -11.34
C LEU A 432 -2.11 -7.49 -12.33
N ILE A 433 -3.17 -8.31 -12.28
CA ILE A 433 -4.40 -8.12 -13.08
C ILE A 433 -4.96 -6.72 -12.81
N MET A 434 -5.11 -6.35 -11.53
CA MET A 434 -5.67 -5.06 -11.14
C MET A 434 -4.77 -3.87 -11.52
N THR A 435 -3.45 -4.04 -11.43
CA THR A 435 -2.49 -3.02 -11.89
C THR A 435 -2.62 -2.79 -13.40
N ILE A 436 -2.79 -3.85 -14.20
CA ILE A 436 -3.01 -3.71 -15.66
C ILE A 436 -4.39 -3.09 -15.94
N LEU A 437 -5.44 -3.51 -15.22
CA LEU A 437 -6.79 -2.98 -15.42
C LEU A 437 -6.87 -1.48 -15.09
N LYS A 438 -6.42 -1.09 -13.90
CA LYS A 438 -6.61 0.25 -13.34
C LYS A 438 -5.44 1.19 -13.58
N GLY A 439 -4.28 0.65 -13.90
CA GLY A 439 -3.05 1.43 -13.99
C GLY A 439 -2.55 1.84 -12.61
N VAL A 440 -1.60 2.76 -12.64
CA VAL A 440 -1.04 3.44 -11.47
C VAL A 440 -0.98 4.91 -11.81
N ASP A 441 -1.48 5.76 -10.93
CA ASP A 441 -1.27 7.21 -11.00
C ASP A 441 -1.25 7.70 -9.57
N ARG A 442 -0.06 8.06 -9.09
CA ARG A 442 0.11 8.50 -7.71
C ARG A 442 1.28 9.45 -7.56
N THR A 443 1.18 10.36 -6.60
CA THR A 443 2.26 11.32 -6.28
C THR A 443 2.66 11.22 -4.81
N ALA A 444 3.95 10.98 -4.54
CA ALA A 444 4.51 10.96 -3.20
C ALA A 444 5.67 11.97 -3.13
N GLY A 445 5.43 13.12 -2.51
CA GLY A 445 6.41 14.22 -2.47
C GLY A 445 6.74 14.75 -3.86
N LYS A 446 7.96 14.45 -4.36
CA LYS A 446 8.41 14.83 -5.71
C LYS A 446 8.36 13.68 -6.71
N GLU A 447 8.05 12.47 -6.25
CA GLU A 447 8.01 11.29 -7.08
C GLU A 447 6.59 11.08 -7.60
N HIS A 448 6.47 10.99 -8.92
CA HIS A 448 5.25 10.58 -9.59
C HIS A 448 5.48 9.18 -10.14
N ALA A 449 4.48 8.32 -10.10
CA ALA A 449 4.50 7.07 -10.86
C ALA A 449 3.23 6.97 -11.69
N PHE A 450 3.42 6.60 -12.95
CA PHE A 450 2.33 6.45 -13.90
C PHE A 450 2.45 5.17 -14.71
N MET A 451 1.35 4.46 -14.79
CA MET A 451 1.10 3.38 -15.75
C MET A 451 -0.36 3.52 -16.19
N PRO A 452 -0.65 3.62 -17.49
CA PRO A 452 -2.04 3.70 -17.93
C PRO A 452 -2.79 2.41 -17.58
N GLY A 453 -4.05 2.52 -17.16
CA GLY A 453 -4.93 1.37 -17.09
C GLY A 453 -5.34 0.88 -18.47
N PHE A 454 -5.76 -0.37 -18.60
CA PHE A 454 -6.22 -0.98 -19.86
C PHE A 454 -7.71 -1.35 -19.81
N ASP A 455 -8.45 -0.83 -18.83
CA ASP A 455 -9.89 -1.03 -18.69
C ASP A 455 -10.75 -0.12 -19.59
N GLY A 456 -12.07 -0.27 -19.44
CA GLY A 456 -13.07 0.47 -20.21
C GLY A 456 -13.09 1.99 -20.04
N GLN A 457 -12.30 2.56 -19.12
CA GLN A 457 -12.17 4.01 -18.93
C GLN A 457 -10.83 4.56 -19.41
N SER A 458 -9.97 3.71 -19.97
CA SER A 458 -8.64 4.11 -20.41
C SER A 458 -8.63 4.99 -21.67
N ASN A 459 -7.61 5.86 -21.74
CA ASN A 459 -7.23 6.63 -22.92
C ASN A 459 -6.30 5.86 -23.88
N VAL A 460 -5.87 4.65 -23.52
CA VAL A 460 -5.09 3.74 -24.38
C VAL A 460 -5.95 2.59 -24.91
N GLN A 461 -5.37 1.77 -25.79
CA GLN A 461 -6.05 0.60 -26.35
C GLN A 461 -6.55 -0.31 -25.22
N ARG A 462 -7.86 -0.58 -25.21
CA ARG A 462 -8.47 -1.45 -24.21
C ARG A 462 -8.12 -2.89 -24.49
N LEU A 463 -7.90 -3.66 -23.42
CA LEU A 463 -7.69 -5.10 -23.50
C LEU A 463 -8.91 -5.83 -22.92
N SER A 464 -9.37 -6.82 -23.66
CA SER A 464 -10.40 -7.78 -23.26
C SER A 464 -9.91 -8.64 -22.09
N ASP A 465 -10.84 -9.34 -21.45
CA ASP A 465 -10.52 -10.24 -20.35
C ASP A 465 -9.60 -11.39 -20.79
N ALA A 466 -9.75 -11.86 -22.04
CA ALA A 466 -8.89 -12.91 -22.60
C ALA A 466 -7.47 -12.40 -22.88
N GLU A 467 -7.33 -11.19 -23.42
CA GLU A 467 -6.02 -10.58 -23.68
C GLU A 467 -5.27 -10.33 -22.37
N ILE A 468 -5.94 -9.81 -21.33
CA ILE A 468 -5.31 -9.60 -20.01
C ILE A 468 -4.91 -10.94 -19.38
N ALA A 469 -5.74 -11.97 -19.46
CA ALA A 469 -5.40 -13.30 -18.95
C ALA A 469 -4.14 -13.86 -19.63
N ALA A 470 -4.09 -13.79 -20.97
CA ALA A 470 -2.92 -14.22 -21.74
C ALA A 470 -1.66 -13.39 -21.41
N LEU A 471 -1.80 -12.07 -21.28
CA LEU A 471 -0.72 -11.16 -20.92
C LEU A 471 -0.16 -11.46 -19.53
N VAL A 472 -1.04 -11.64 -18.52
CA VAL A 472 -0.62 -11.91 -17.14
C VAL A 472 0.14 -13.23 -17.07
N ASN A 473 -0.39 -14.31 -17.68
CA ASN A 473 0.29 -15.60 -17.71
C ASN A 473 1.66 -15.51 -18.37
N TYR A 474 1.78 -14.74 -19.46
CA TYR A 474 3.08 -14.51 -20.10
C TYR A 474 4.04 -13.72 -19.20
N VAL A 475 3.60 -12.61 -18.60
CA VAL A 475 4.43 -11.75 -17.76
C VAL A 475 4.94 -12.51 -16.53
N THR A 476 4.08 -13.25 -15.83
CA THR A 476 4.47 -13.99 -14.64
C THR A 476 5.31 -15.21 -14.97
N ALA A 477 5.06 -15.90 -16.09
CA ALA A 477 5.90 -17.02 -16.54
C ALA A 477 7.30 -16.56 -17.00
N THR A 478 7.39 -15.37 -17.58
CA THR A 478 8.63 -14.85 -18.18
C THR A 478 9.49 -14.12 -17.16
N PHE A 479 8.88 -13.27 -16.33
CA PHE A 479 9.57 -12.35 -15.42
C PHE A 479 9.29 -12.63 -13.94
N GLY A 480 8.36 -13.51 -13.61
CA GLY A 480 7.85 -13.68 -12.25
C GLY A 480 7.95 -15.10 -11.71
N SER A 481 6.93 -15.47 -10.93
CA SER A 481 6.84 -16.71 -10.17
C SER A 481 6.40 -17.93 -10.98
N GLY A 482 5.95 -17.76 -12.22
CA GLY A 482 5.47 -18.84 -13.09
C GLY A 482 4.13 -18.53 -13.78
N ASP A 483 3.64 -19.50 -14.56
CA ASP A 483 2.30 -19.42 -15.17
C ASP A 483 1.22 -19.71 -14.12
N HIS A 484 0.34 -18.73 -13.88
CA HIS A 484 -0.76 -18.83 -12.91
C HIS A 484 -2.05 -19.37 -13.52
N HIS A 485 -2.05 -19.69 -14.82
CA HIS A 485 -3.21 -20.16 -15.56
C HIS A 485 -4.45 -19.27 -15.38
N VAL A 486 -4.23 -17.95 -15.38
CA VAL A 486 -5.28 -16.94 -15.31
C VAL A 486 -6.26 -17.15 -16.46
N THR A 487 -7.55 -17.09 -16.13
CA THR A 487 -8.67 -17.28 -17.05
C THR A 487 -9.37 -15.95 -17.35
N PRO A 488 -10.04 -15.82 -18.50
CA PRO A 488 -10.85 -14.64 -18.79
C PRO A 488 -11.93 -14.38 -17.74
N GLU A 489 -12.56 -15.42 -17.18
CA GLU A 489 -13.62 -15.25 -16.17
C GLU A 489 -13.06 -14.68 -14.86
N GLN A 490 -11.84 -15.05 -14.45
CA GLN A 490 -11.17 -14.43 -13.30
C GLN A 490 -10.94 -12.93 -13.52
N VAL A 491 -10.42 -12.54 -14.70
CA VAL A 491 -10.21 -11.12 -15.04
C VAL A 491 -11.54 -10.37 -15.05
N LYS A 492 -12.57 -10.95 -15.63
CA LYS A 492 -13.91 -10.38 -15.70
C LYS A 492 -14.50 -10.14 -14.31
N ASN A 493 -14.33 -11.07 -13.38
CA ASN A 493 -14.78 -10.93 -12.00
C ASN A 493 -14.06 -9.76 -11.30
N LEU A 494 -12.72 -9.72 -11.38
CA LEU A 494 -11.93 -8.61 -10.82
C LEU A 494 -12.27 -7.25 -11.46
N ARG A 495 -12.57 -7.24 -12.76
CA ARG A 495 -13.03 -6.04 -13.48
C ARG A 495 -14.42 -5.58 -13.02
N GLY A 496 -15.33 -6.51 -12.73
CA GLY A 496 -16.68 -6.22 -12.24
C GLY A 496 -16.71 -5.75 -10.79
N ASP A 497 -15.84 -6.32 -9.94
CA ASP A 497 -15.69 -5.96 -8.52
C ASP A 497 -14.99 -4.61 -8.33
N SER A 498 -14.38 -4.07 -9.39
CA SER A 498 -13.65 -2.81 -9.38
C SER A 498 -14.43 -1.69 -10.09
N LYS A 499 -15.55 -1.27 -9.48
CA LYS A 499 -16.09 0.07 -9.79
C LYS A 499 -15.02 1.12 -9.44
N PRO A 500 -14.76 2.09 -10.31
CA PRO A 500 -13.69 3.06 -10.10
C PRO A 500 -13.94 3.88 -8.82
N VAL A 501 -12.91 4.00 -7.98
CA VAL A 501 -12.90 4.95 -6.86
C VAL A 501 -12.84 6.37 -7.41
N ASN A 502 -12.20 6.59 -8.57
CA ASN A 502 -12.07 7.89 -9.24
C ASN A 502 -12.38 7.80 -10.75
N PRO A 503 -13.37 8.55 -11.30
CA PRO A 503 -13.38 8.84 -12.72
C PRO A 503 -12.24 9.85 -13.06
N PRO A 504 -11.62 9.78 -14.25
CA PRO A 504 -10.60 10.76 -14.64
C PRO A 504 -11.20 12.17 -14.59
N ALA A 505 -10.39 13.13 -14.14
CA ALA A 505 -10.73 14.54 -14.26
C ALA A 505 -11.06 14.81 -15.73
N LYS A 506 -12.32 15.14 -16.02
CA LYS A 506 -12.72 15.57 -17.36
C LYS A 506 -11.88 16.80 -17.69
N GLY A 507 -11.03 16.68 -18.70
CA GLY A 507 -10.28 17.79 -19.23
C GLY A 507 -11.22 18.86 -19.78
N GLN A 508 -11.00 20.09 -19.29
CA GLN A 508 -11.58 21.40 -19.66
C GLN A 508 -13.04 21.65 -19.30
#